data_AF-A0A0P9D887-F1
#
_entry.id   AF-A0A0P9D887-F1
#
_cell.length_a   1.000
_cell.length_b   1.000
_cell.length_c   1.000
_cell.angle_alpha   90.00
_cell.angle_beta   90.00
_cell.angle_gamma   90.00
#
_symmetry.space_group_name_H-M   'P 1'
#
loop_
_entity.id
_entity.type
_entity.pdbx_description
1 polymer ?
#
loop_
_entity_poly.entity_id
_entity_poly.type
_entity_poly.pdbx_seq_one_letter_code
_entity_poly.pdbx_strand_id
1 'polypeptide(L)'
;MRAITQQLELVRIDLDQEDDPQVIFETLNARGVKLWPGDLVRNYVFLEATRRYGNQQQVTKLYETYWKQYDETASAAFWKEYVRQGRLVNPRFELFLFHFLTSQLTKLEGDIQLAHLYRAFGEWWTARNINQPGDIDTALAEIQRYSELYRRIFAQNDDDRLAVFGRRMRVLDNSTVYPLILFLCVERGEETKTELDGILTDIESYLVRRM
;
A
#
# COMPACT_ATOMS: atom_id res chain seq x y z
N MET A 1 -22.27 29.34 16.87
CA MET A 1 -22.77 29.49 15.49
C MET A 1 -21.93 30.43 14.62
N ARG A 2 -21.38 31.55 15.14
CA ARG A 2 -20.53 32.48 14.36
C ARG A 2 -19.25 31.89 13.75
N ALA A 3 -18.58 30.93 14.41
CA ALA A 3 -17.34 30.34 13.87
C ALA A 3 -17.57 29.62 12.53
N ILE A 4 -18.64 28.84 12.41
CA ILE A 4 -18.96 28.11 11.18
C ILE A 4 -19.40 29.06 10.05
N THR A 5 -20.12 30.15 10.38
CA THR A 5 -20.66 31.06 9.35
C THR A 5 -19.72 32.20 8.95
N GLN A 6 -18.65 32.47 9.72
CA GLN A 6 -17.76 33.61 9.49
C GLN A 6 -16.27 33.27 9.38
N GLN A 7 -15.87 32.03 9.70
CA GLN A 7 -14.45 31.64 9.75
C GLN A 7 -14.15 30.33 8.99
N LEU A 8 -15.16 29.69 8.41
CA LEU A 8 -14.98 28.50 7.57
C LEU A 8 -14.94 28.91 6.11
N GLU A 9 -13.76 28.79 5.50
CA GLU A 9 -13.61 28.88 4.04
C GLU A 9 -13.62 27.47 3.46
N LEU A 10 -14.59 27.21 2.57
CA LEU A 10 -14.69 25.95 1.84
C LEU A 10 -14.19 26.15 0.41
N VAL A 11 -13.16 25.42 0.05
CA VAL A 11 -12.69 25.33 -1.33
C VAL A 11 -13.21 24.03 -1.93
N ARG A 12 -13.99 24.13 -3.00
CA ARG A 12 -14.44 23.00 -3.82
C ARG A 12 -13.67 23.03 -5.14
N ILE A 13 -13.12 21.89 -5.51
CA ILE A 13 -12.47 21.66 -6.80
C ILE A 13 -13.24 20.53 -7.46
N ASP A 14 -13.85 20.82 -8.60
CA ASP A 14 -14.51 19.83 -9.43
C ASP A 14 -13.48 19.26 -10.42
N LEU A 15 -13.46 17.94 -10.55
CA LEU A 15 -12.52 17.20 -11.40
C LEU A 15 -13.28 16.59 -12.57
N ASP A 16 -12.72 16.69 -13.77
CA ASP A 16 -13.18 15.96 -14.94
C ASP A 16 -12.67 14.50 -14.90
N GLN A 17 -13.26 13.60 -15.70
CA GLN A 17 -12.86 12.19 -15.74
C GLN A 17 -11.39 11.97 -16.13
N GLU A 18 -10.79 12.91 -16.85
CA GLU A 18 -9.41 12.85 -17.32
C GLU A 18 -8.41 13.45 -16.33
N ASP A 19 -8.89 14.16 -15.30
CA ASP A 19 -8.03 14.78 -14.29
C ASP A 19 -7.45 13.74 -13.34
N ASP A 20 -6.15 13.86 -13.02
CA ASP A 20 -5.50 13.07 -11.98
C ASP A 20 -5.58 13.83 -10.63
N PRO A 21 -6.36 13.33 -9.65
CA PRO A 21 -6.47 13.98 -8.35
C PRO A 21 -5.12 14.14 -7.66
N GLN A 22 -4.20 13.20 -7.82
CA GLN A 22 -2.87 13.27 -7.20
C GLN A 22 -2.07 14.44 -7.76
N VAL A 23 -2.06 14.63 -9.08
CA VAL A 23 -1.35 15.75 -9.74
C VAL A 23 -1.91 17.10 -9.25
N ILE A 24 -3.22 17.18 -9.05
CA ILE A 24 -3.87 18.40 -8.53
C ILE A 24 -3.47 18.66 -7.09
N PHE A 25 -3.51 17.65 -6.22
CA PHE A 25 -3.04 17.79 -4.83
C PHE A 25 -1.56 18.14 -4.76
N GLU A 26 -0.71 17.54 -5.59
CA GLU A 26 0.72 17.88 -5.68
C GLU A 26 0.92 19.33 -6.13
N THR A 27 0.15 19.79 -7.12
CA THR A 27 0.23 21.17 -7.63
C THR A 27 -0.21 22.19 -6.56
N LEU A 28 -1.30 21.91 -5.84
CA LEU A 28 -1.78 22.76 -4.75
C LEU A 28 -0.80 22.80 -3.57
N ASN A 29 -0.16 21.67 -3.28
CA ASN A 29 0.83 21.55 -2.20
C ASN A 29 2.27 21.84 -2.66
N ALA A 30 2.49 22.34 -3.87
CA ALA A 30 3.84 22.56 -4.43
C ALA A 30 4.70 23.54 -3.61
N ARG A 31 4.08 24.38 -2.76
CA ARG A 31 4.77 25.29 -1.83
C ARG A 31 4.81 24.76 -0.37
N GLY A 32 4.20 23.61 -0.11
CA GLY A 32 4.06 22.98 1.20
C GLY A 32 4.78 21.63 1.29
N VAL A 33 4.34 20.78 2.22
CA VAL A 33 4.86 19.41 2.34
C VAL A 33 4.33 18.58 1.18
N LYS A 34 5.23 17.89 0.46
CA LYS A 34 4.83 16.95 -0.59
C LYS A 34 3.91 15.89 0.01
N LEU A 35 2.69 15.80 -0.53
CA LEU A 35 1.79 14.68 -0.25
C LEU A 35 2.19 13.48 -1.10
N TRP A 36 2.36 12.34 -0.45
CA TRP A 36 2.58 11.09 -1.15
C TRP A 36 1.23 10.42 -1.49
N PRO A 37 1.18 9.55 -2.52
CA PRO A 37 -0.02 8.77 -2.80
C PRO A 37 -0.55 8.04 -1.55
N GLY A 38 0.33 7.52 -0.69
CA GLY A 38 -0.05 6.90 0.58
C GLY A 38 -0.80 7.83 1.55
N ASP A 39 -0.51 9.13 1.55
CA ASP A 39 -1.25 10.11 2.34
C ASP A 39 -2.67 10.30 1.79
N LEU A 40 -2.81 10.34 0.46
CA LEU A 40 -4.11 10.43 -0.21
C LEU A 40 -4.94 9.17 0.03
N VAL A 41 -4.32 7.99 -0.04
CA VAL A 41 -4.93 6.71 0.29
C VAL A 41 -5.46 6.71 1.73
N ARG A 42 -4.61 7.10 2.70
CA ARG A 42 -5.01 7.22 4.10
C ARG A 42 -6.24 8.11 4.25
N ASN A 43 -6.19 9.32 3.72
CA ASN A 43 -7.26 10.30 3.84
C ASN A 43 -8.56 9.79 3.23
N TYR A 44 -8.49 9.15 2.06
CA TYR A 44 -9.64 8.57 1.39
C TYR A 44 -10.29 7.45 2.22
N VAL A 45 -9.50 6.51 2.73
CA VAL A 45 -10.01 5.40 3.55
C VAL A 45 -10.73 5.89 4.80
N PHE A 46 -10.14 6.83 5.54
CA PHE A 46 -10.75 7.32 6.77
C PHE A 46 -11.93 8.27 6.52
N LEU A 47 -11.95 8.98 5.39
CA LEU A 47 -13.14 9.73 4.97
C LEU A 47 -14.31 8.78 4.68
N GLU A 48 -14.07 7.69 3.94
CA GLU A 48 -15.09 6.67 3.69
C GLU A 48 -15.54 5.99 4.99
N ALA A 49 -14.62 5.67 5.90
CA ALA A 49 -14.98 5.15 7.22
C ALA A 49 -15.87 6.13 7.99
N THR A 50 -15.54 7.42 8.05
CA THR A 50 -16.38 8.41 8.71
C THR A 50 -17.78 8.47 8.11
N ARG A 51 -17.90 8.42 6.77
CA ARG A 51 -19.20 8.41 6.07
C ARG A 51 -20.04 7.18 6.39
N ARG A 52 -19.41 6.00 6.49
CA ARG A 52 -20.12 4.72 6.68
C ARG A 52 -20.46 4.42 8.14
N TYR A 53 -19.54 4.67 9.07
CA TYR A 53 -19.78 4.38 10.49
C TYR A 53 -20.57 5.49 11.18
N GLY A 54 -20.40 6.75 10.77
CA GLY A 54 -21.03 7.91 11.44
C GLY A 54 -20.61 8.09 12.91
N ASN A 55 -19.61 7.34 13.39
CA ASN A 55 -19.13 7.35 14.76
C ASN A 55 -17.60 7.44 14.79
N GLN A 56 -17.09 8.54 15.34
CA GLN A 56 -15.66 8.81 15.44
C GLN A 56 -14.90 7.73 16.23
N GLN A 57 -15.50 7.12 17.25
CA GLN A 57 -14.83 6.07 18.05
C GLN A 57 -14.51 4.83 17.21
N GLN A 58 -15.38 4.47 16.26
CA GLN A 58 -15.15 3.34 15.36
C GLN A 58 -14.03 3.67 14.36
N VAL A 59 -14.02 4.88 13.80
CA VAL A 59 -12.95 5.35 12.90
C VAL A 59 -11.60 5.36 13.62
N THR A 60 -11.55 5.84 14.87
CA THR A 60 -10.33 5.78 15.69
C THR A 60 -9.87 4.35 15.93
N LYS A 61 -10.79 3.41 16.18
CA LYS A 61 -10.44 1.99 16.36
C LYS A 61 -9.83 1.39 15.09
N LEU A 62 -10.36 1.71 13.91
CA LEU A 62 -9.77 1.28 12.64
C LEU A 62 -8.34 1.82 12.46
N TYR A 63 -8.13 3.09 12.79
CA TYR A 63 -6.80 3.71 12.72
C TYR A 63 -5.80 3.01 13.64
N GLU A 64 -6.16 2.86 14.92
CA GLU A 64 -5.31 2.23 15.93
C GLU A 64 -4.99 0.77 15.58
N THR A 65 -5.94 0.06 14.97
CA THR A 65 -5.80 -1.36 14.64
C THR A 65 -4.97 -1.59 13.38
N TYR A 66 -5.27 -0.86 12.30
CA TYR A 66 -4.75 -1.21 10.97
C TYR A 66 -3.70 -0.24 10.45
N TRP A 67 -3.80 1.05 10.78
CA TRP A 67 -3.04 2.10 10.07
C TRP A 67 -1.91 2.73 10.87
N LYS A 68 -2.06 2.82 12.19
CA LYS A 68 -1.08 3.47 13.09
C LYS A 68 0.35 2.97 12.90
N GLN A 69 0.53 1.71 12.50
CA GLN A 69 1.82 1.10 12.20
C GLN A 69 2.61 1.81 11.09
N TYR A 70 1.94 2.49 10.15
CA TYR A 70 2.55 3.24 9.05
C TYR A 70 2.94 4.67 9.45
N ASP A 71 2.26 5.25 10.44
CA ASP A 71 2.36 6.68 10.77
C ASP A 71 3.23 7.00 11.99
N GLU A 72 3.01 6.35 13.15
CA GLU A 72 3.42 6.92 14.45
C GLU A 72 4.36 6.06 15.30
N THR A 73 4.56 4.79 14.96
CA THR A 73 5.26 3.83 15.83
C THR A 73 6.71 3.59 15.41
N ALA A 74 7.46 2.78 16.15
CA ALA A 74 8.79 2.31 15.75
C ALA A 74 8.80 1.63 14.37
N SER A 75 7.67 1.04 13.93
CA SER A 75 7.51 0.52 12.57
C SER A 75 7.37 1.63 11.51
N ALA A 76 6.94 2.84 11.88
CA ALA A 76 6.84 3.95 10.93
C ALA A 76 8.21 4.32 10.34
N ALA A 77 9.30 4.15 11.09
CA ALA A 77 10.65 4.35 10.56
C ALA A 77 10.93 3.42 9.36
N PHE A 78 10.49 2.16 9.43
CA PHE A 78 10.61 1.20 8.32
C PHE A 78 9.78 1.66 7.11
N TRP A 79 8.56 2.16 7.32
CA TRP A 79 7.66 2.55 6.24
C TRP A 79 8.02 3.88 5.58
N LYS A 80 8.58 4.82 6.36
CA LYS A 80 9.00 6.16 5.93
C LYS A 80 10.42 6.19 5.35
N GLU A 81 11.18 5.11 5.47
CA GLU A 81 12.51 5.00 4.88
C GLU A 81 12.43 5.16 3.36
N TYR A 82 13.24 6.06 2.80
CA TYR A 82 13.38 6.21 1.36
C TYR A 82 14.23 5.06 0.81
N VAL A 83 13.63 4.24 -0.03
CA VAL A 83 14.27 3.08 -0.63
C VAL A 83 14.42 3.31 -2.13
N ARG A 84 15.61 2.99 -2.64
CA ARG A 84 15.89 2.98 -4.07
C ARG A 84 15.48 1.64 -4.67
N GLN A 85 14.71 1.66 -5.76
CA GLN A 85 14.43 0.50 -6.61
C GLN A 85 14.68 0.91 -8.07
N GLY A 86 15.80 0.47 -8.65
CA GLY A 86 16.25 0.92 -9.96
C GLY A 86 16.46 2.44 -10.03
N ARG A 87 15.58 3.15 -10.75
CA ARG A 87 15.59 4.62 -10.90
C ARG A 87 14.68 5.36 -9.92
N LEU A 88 13.83 4.64 -9.20
CA LEU A 88 12.83 5.21 -8.30
C LEU A 88 13.42 5.33 -6.88
N VAL A 89 13.10 6.43 -6.19
CA VAL A 89 13.47 6.67 -4.79
C VAL A 89 12.23 7.20 -4.08
N ASN A 90 11.61 6.33 -3.29
CA ASN A 90 10.31 6.59 -2.70
C ASN A 90 10.26 6.06 -1.27
N PRO A 91 9.37 6.58 -0.41
CA PRO A 91 9.09 5.95 0.87
C PRO A 91 8.72 4.47 0.67
N ARG A 92 9.20 3.60 1.56
CA ARG A 92 8.96 2.16 1.48
C ARG A 92 7.47 1.82 1.45
N PHE A 93 6.62 2.60 2.11
CA PHE A 93 5.17 2.45 2.06
C PHE A 93 4.60 2.59 0.64
N GLU A 94 5.08 3.55 -0.15
CA GLU A 94 4.65 3.73 -1.55
C GLU A 94 5.02 2.51 -2.40
N LEU A 95 6.24 1.99 -2.21
CA LEU A 95 6.70 0.78 -2.88
C LEU A 95 5.86 -0.43 -2.47
N PHE A 96 5.53 -0.55 -1.18
CA PHE A 96 4.62 -1.59 -0.72
C PHE A 96 3.24 -1.49 -1.36
N LEU A 97 2.62 -0.31 -1.35
CA LEU A 97 1.30 -0.10 -1.98
C LEU A 97 1.35 -0.45 -3.47
N PHE A 98 2.43 -0.08 -4.16
CA PHE A 98 2.67 -0.49 -5.53
C PHE A 98 2.70 -2.01 -5.69
N HIS A 99 3.54 -2.71 -4.91
CA HIS A 99 3.67 -4.16 -5.01
C HIS A 99 2.37 -4.89 -4.62
N PHE A 100 1.66 -4.36 -3.62
CA PHE A 100 0.35 -4.84 -3.20
C PHE A 100 -0.69 -4.69 -4.32
N LEU A 101 -0.90 -3.49 -4.85
CA LEU A 101 -1.87 -3.29 -5.93
C LEU A 101 -1.49 -4.09 -7.19
N THR A 102 -0.19 -4.20 -7.47
CA THR A 102 0.34 -5.04 -8.55
C THR A 102 0.04 -6.53 -8.32
N SER A 103 0.08 -7.01 -7.07
CA SER A 103 -0.31 -8.40 -6.76
C SER A 103 -1.81 -8.64 -6.92
N GLN A 104 -2.62 -7.58 -6.93
CA GLN A 104 -4.06 -7.64 -7.18
C GLN A 104 -4.39 -7.61 -8.70
N LEU A 105 -3.41 -7.53 -9.60
CA LEU A 105 -3.59 -7.36 -11.06
C LEU A 105 -4.29 -8.53 -11.79
N THR A 106 -4.62 -9.63 -11.12
CA THR A 106 -5.65 -10.54 -11.66
C THR A 106 -7.03 -9.87 -11.75
N LYS A 107 -7.19 -8.67 -11.16
CA LYS A 107 -8.43 -7.90 -11.04
C LYS A 107 -8.34 -6.46 -11.59
N LEU A 108 -7.23 -6.06 -12.20
CA LEU A 108 -7.00 -4.68 -12.71
C LEU A 108 -6.44 -4.74 -14.15
N GLU A 109 -6.85 -3.82 -15.02
CA GLU A 109 -6.38 -3.75 -16.41
C GLU A 109 -5.12 -2.86 -16.54
N GLY A 110 -4.04 -3.40 -17.11
CA GLY A 110 -2.84 -2.64 -17.49
C GLY A 110 -1.72 -2.57 -16.44
N ASP A 111 -0.59 -1.95 -16.82
CA ASP A 111 0.56 -1.75 -15.93
C ASP A 111 0.29 -0.59 -14.95
N ILE A 112 0.45 -0.85 -13.65
CA ILE A 112 0.38 0.22 -12.64
C ILE A 112 1.66 1.04 -12.69
N GLN A 113 1.53 2.36 -12.65
CA GLN A 113 2.65 3.28 -12.47
C GLN A 113 2.61 3.88 -11.07
N LEU A 114 3.80 4.10 -10.48
CA LEU A 114 3.90 4.68 -9.13
C LEU A 114 3.23 6.06 -9.04
N ALA A 115 3.24 6.82 -10.13
CA ALA A 115 2.59 8.12 -10.22
C ALA A 115 1.06 8.05 -10.12
N HIS A 116 0.45 6.90 -10.43
CA HIS A 116 -1.00 6.71 -10.43
C HIS A 116 -1.49 5.80 -9.29
N LEU A 117 -0.69 5.66 -8.21
CA LEU A 117 -1.02 4.76 -7.10
C LEU A 117 -2.34 5.11 -6.43
N TYR A 118 -2.64 6.39 -6.26
CA TYR A 118 -3.89 6.81 -5.64
C TYR A 118 -5.11 6.38 -6.48
N ARG A 119 -5.04 6.56 -7.80
CA ARG A 119 -6.07 6.11 -8.74
C ARG A 119 -6.25 4.59 -8.70
N ALA A 120 -5.15 3.84 -8.82
CA ALA A 120 -5.18 2.38 -8.77
C ALA A 120 -5.75 1.87 -7.43
N PHE A 121 -5.43 2.54 -6.32
CA PHE A 121 -6.03 2.23 -5.03
C PHE A 121 -7.54 2.50 -5.01
N GLY A 122 -7.99 3.63 -5.57
CA GLY A 122 -9.41 3.96 -5.68
C GLY A 122 -10.21 2.93 -6.50
N GLU A 123 -9.64 2.45 -7.60
CA GLU A 123 -10.20 1.37 -8.42
C GLU A 123 -10.27 0.06 -7.62
N TRP A 124 -9.17 -0.34 -6.97
CA TRP A 124 -9.14 -1.52 -6.09
C TRP A 124 -10.16 -1.43 -4.96
N TRP A 125 -10.27 -0.28 -4.30
CA TRP A 125 -11.21 -0.05 -3.21
C TRP A 125 -12.67 -0.15 -3.67
N THR A 126 -12.98 0.44 -4.82
CA THR A 126 -14.33 0.45 -5.39
C THR A 126 -14.76 -0.95 -5.81
N ALA A 127 -13.85 -1.75 -6.38
CA ALA A 127 -14.12 -3.15 -6.77
C ALA A 127 -14.52 -4.05 -5.60
N ARG A 128 -14.21 -3.67 -4.34
CA ARG A 128 -14.64 -4.40 -3.15
C ARG A 128 -16.13 -4.26 -2.85
N ASN A 129 -16.84 -3.35 -3.51
CA ASN A 129 -18.26 -3.07 -3.28
C ASN A 129 -18.56 -2.89 -1.78
N ILE A 130 -17.85 -1.97 -1.13
CA ILE A 130 -18.05 -1.64 0.29
C ILE A 130 -19.53 -1.23 0.47
N ASN A 131 -20.32 -2.06 1.15
CA ASN A 131 -21.75 -1.87 1.36
C ASN A 131 -22.08 -1.61 2.83
N GLN A 132 -21.36 -2.28 3.72
CA GLN A 132 -21.52 -2.18 5.17
C GLN A 132 -20.19 -1.82 5.85
N PRO A 133 -20.22 -1.29 7.08
CA PRO A 133 -19.00 -0.88 7.77
C PRO A 133 -17.94 -2.00 7.87
N GLY A 134 -18.36 -3.24 8.15
CA GLY A 134 -17.44 -4.39 8.25
C GLY A 134 -16.64 -4.72 6.97
N ASP A 135 -17.06 -4.22 5.81
CA ASP A 135 -16.29 -4.40 4.56
C ASP A 135 -15.02 -3.53 4.57
N ILE A 136 -15.03 -2.40 5.30
CA ILE A 136 -13.87 -1.53 5.52
C ILE A 136 -12.84 -2.24 6.40
N ASP A 137 -13.28 -2.85 7.51
CA ASP A 137 -12.43 -3.71 8.35
C ASP A 137 -11.76 -4.80 7.49
N THR A 138 -12.54 -5.45 6.64
CA THR A 138 -12.04 -6.53 5.76
C THR A 138 -11.00 -6.00 4.77
N ALA A 139 -11.22 -4.82 4.18
CA ALA A 139 -10.26 -4.17 3.27
C ALA A 139 -8.95 -3.81 3.98
N LEU A 140 -9.05 -3.23 5.18
CA LEU A 140 -7.88 -2.83 5.97
C LEU A 140 -7.10 -4.04 6.49
N ALA A 141 -7.78 -5.09 6.94
CA ALA A 141 -7.17 -6.35 7.36
C ALA A 141 -6.39 -7.02 6.21
N GLU A 142 -6.89 -6.92 4.98
CA GLU A 142 -6.18 -7.41 3.80
C GLU A 142 -4.89 -6.63 3.55
N ILE A 143 -4.95 -5.29 3.53
CA ILE A 143 -3.75 -4.45 3.40
C ILE A 143 -2.74 -4.79 4.50
N GLN A 144 -3.19 -4.94 5.75
CA GLN A 144 -2.33 -5.33 6.87
C GLN A 144 -1.64 -6.67 6.63
N ARG A 145 -2.38 -7.71 6.24
CA ARG A 145 -1.82 -9.06 5.97
C ARG A 145 -0.70 -9.01 4.92
N TYR A 146 -0.91 -8.27 3.83
CA TYR A 146 0.11 -8.07 2.81
C TYR A 146 1.31 -7.25 3.31
N SER A 147 1.07 -6.21 4.13
CA SER A 147 2.12 -5.36 4.68
C SER A 147 3.04 -6.12 5.66
N GLU A 148 2.48 -7.04 6.44
CA GLU A 148 3.21 -7.88 7.39
C GLU A 148 4.11 -8.87 6.64
N LEU A 149 3.58 -9.49 5.59
CA LEU A 149 4.37 -10.32 4.69
C LEU A 149 5.48 -9.51 4.01
N TYR A 150 5.18 -8.30 3.53
CA TYR A 150 6.17 -7.41 2.95
C TYR A 150 7.29 -7.09 3.96
N ARG A 151 6.96 -6.76 5.20
CA ARG A 151 7.96 -6.57 6.27
C ARG A 151 8.83 -7.81 6.48
N ARG A 152 8.24 -9.00 6.45
CA ARG A 152 8.95 -10.27 6.62
C ARG A 152 10.01 -10.49 5.53
N ILE A 153 9.75 -10.09 4.28
CA ILE A 153 10.74 -10.12 3.17
C ILE A 153 11.99 -9.30 3.51
N PHE A 154 11.84 -8.17 4.24
CA PHE A 154 12.95 -7.28 4.60
C PHE A 154 13.49 -7.51 6.02
N ALA A 155 13.00 -8.53 6.72
CA ALA A 155 13.46 -8.84 8.07
C ALA A 155 14.94 -9.27 8.09
N GLN A 156 15.63 -8.95 9.19
CA GLN A 156 16.97 -9.46 9.45
C GLN A 156 16.85 -10.77 10.24
N ASN A 157 16.36 -11.81 9.56
CA ASN A 157 16.23 -13.16 10.10
C ASN A 157 16.83 -14.15 9.10
N ASP A 158 17.83 -14.92 9.53
CA ASP A 158 18.52 -15.91 8.68
C ASP A 158 17.84 -17.28 8.69
N ASP A 159 17.01 -17.56 9.70
CA ASP A 159 16.24 -18.80 9.81
C ASP A 159 14.94 -18.76 8.98
N ASP A 160 14.58 -17.58 8.48
CA ASP A 160 13.42 -17.36 7.64
C ASP A 160 13.81 -17.30 6.17
N ARG A 161 13.43 -18.34 5.41
CA ARG A 161 13.73 -18.46 3.98
C ARG A 161 13.23 -17.27 3.16
N LEU A 162 12.11 -16.66 3.54
CA LEU A 162 11.54 -15.50 2.85
C LEU A 162 12.38 -14.24 3.08
N ALA A 163 12.92 -14.07 4.29
CA ALA A 163 13.84 -12.99 4.61
C ALA A 163 15.19 -13.18 3.87
N VAL A 164 15.72 -14.40 3.82
CA VAL A 164 16.91 -14.74 3.01
C VAL A 164 16.69 -14.40 1.54
N PHE A 165 15.54 -14.79 0.98
CA PHE A 165 15.14 -14.45 -0.39
C PHE A 165 15.13 -12.94 -0.61
N GLY A 166 14.46 -12.19 0.26
CA GLY A 166 14.38 -10.74 0.15
C GLY A 166 15.75 -10.06 0.19
N ARG A 167 16.66 -10.52 1.04
CA ARG A 167 18.06 -10.03 1.07
C ARG A 167 18.77 -10.29 -0.26
N ARG A 168 18.63 -11.48 -0.84
CA ARG A 168 19.23 -11.80 -2.15
C ARG A 168 18.67 -10.92 -3.25
N MET A 169 17.34 -10.74 -3.31
CA MET A 169 16.70 -9.87 -4.31
C MET A 169 17.19 -8.42 -4.23
N ARG A 170 17.46 -7.91 -3.02
CA ARG A 170 18.06 -6.58 -2.85
C ARG A 170 19.48 -6.49 -3.39
N VAL A 171 20.31 -7.53 -3.19
CA VAL A 171 21.67 -7.58 -3.77
C VAL A 171 21.60 -7.57 -5.29
N LEU A 172 20.58 -8.20 -5.87
CA LEU A 172 20.33 -8.24 -7.31
C LEU A 172 19.62 -7.00 -7.86
N ASP A 173 19.27 -6.02 -7.01
CA ASP A 173 18.42 -4.86 -7.36
C ASP A 173 17.13 -5.26 -8.11
N ASN A 174 16.53 -6.39 -7.72
CA ASN A 174 15.33 -6.93 -8.37
C ASN A 174 14.11 -6.82 -7.46
N SER A 175 13.20 -5.91 -7.79
CA SER A 175 11.92 -5.73 -7.09
C SER A 175 10.71 -6.27 -7.85
N THR A 176 10.85 -6.67 -9.12
CA THR A 176 9.73 -7.10 -9.97
C THR A 176 9.08 -8.39 -9.50
N VAL A 177 9.77 -9.14 -8.64
CA VAL A 177 9.29 -10.41 -8.09
C VAL A 177 8.37 -10.24 -6.88
N TYR A 178 8.41 -9.10 -6.19
CA TYR A 178 7.65 -8.90 -4.96
C TYR A 178 6.14 -9.02 -5.11
N PRO A 179 5.49 -8.49 -6.17
CA PRO A 179 4.05 -8.69 -6.37
C PRO A 179 3.67 -10.16 -6.46
N LEU A 180 4.47 -10.97 -7.16
CA LEU A 180 4.26 -12.42 -7.27
C LEU A 180 4.38 -13.10 -5.90
N ILE A 181 5.44 -12.81 -5.14
CA ILE A 181 5.62 -13.40 -3.81
C ILE A 181 4.48 -13.03 -2.87
N LEU A 182 4.06 -11.77 -2.89
CA LEU A 182 2.90 -11.29 -2.12
C LEU A 182 1.64 -12.08 -2.48
N PHE A 183 1.34 -12.22 -3.77
CA PHE A 183 0.20 -13.00 -4.26
C PHE A 183 0.27 -14.47 -3.81
N LEU A 184 1.41 -15.13 -4.03
CA LEU A 184 1.58 -16.56 -3.74
C LEU A 184 1.38 -16.85 -2.25
N CYS A 185 2.01 -16.08 -1.38
CA CYS A 185 1.93 -16.32 0.06
C CYS A 185 0.57 -15.98 0.68
N VAL A 186 -0.23 -15.13 0.03
CA VAL A 186 -1.50 -14.64 0.61
C VAL A 186 -2.73 -15.30 -0.02
N GLU A 187 -2.76 -15.48 -1.33
CA GLU A 187 -3.94 -15.96 -2.06
C GLU A 187 -3.95 -17.49 -2.27
N ARG A 188 -2.78 -18.15 -2.28
CA ARG A 188 -2.74 -19.62 -2.49
C ARG A 188 -3.11 -20.45 -1.26
N GLY A 189 -3.31 -19.81 -0.10
CA GLY A 189 -3.62 -20.48 1.16
C GLY A 189 -2.37 -20.96 1.91
N GLU A 190 -2.57 -21.85 2.88
CA GLU A 190 -1.46 -22.41 3.69
C GLU A 190 -0.64 -23.41 2.86
N GLU A 191 0.45 -22.95 2.26
CA GLU A 191 1.47 -23.85 1.73
C GLU A 191 2.27 -24.50 2.86
N THR A 192 2.70 -25.74 2.64
CA THR A 192 3.72 -26.30 3.53
C THR A 192 5.00 -25.46 3.39
N LYS A 193 5.73 -25.28 4.49
CA LYS A 193 7.02 -24.55 4.46
C LYS A 193 7.93 -25.04 3.33
N THR A 194 7.92 -26.35 3.07
CA THR A 194 8.72 -27.00 2.01
C THR A 194 8.36 -26.53 0.60
N GLU A 195 7.07 -26.36 0.30
CA GLU A 195 6.61 -25.92 -1.02
C GLU A 195 7.04 -24.47 -1.29
N LEU A 196 6.81 -23.57 -0.32
CA LEU A 196 7.23 -22.18 -0.43
C LEU A 196 8.75 -22.08 -0.62
N ASP A 197 9.53 -22.83 0.16
CA ASP A 197 10.99 -22.84 0.05
C ASP A 197 11.46 -23.32 -1.33
N GLY A 198 10.78 -24.30 -1.92
CA GLY A 198 11.00 -24.78 -3.28
C GLY A 198 10.71 -23.70 -4.32
N ILE A 199 9.54 -23.07 -4.25
CA ILE A 199 9.14 -21.97 -5.15
C ILE A 199 10.14 -20.82 -5.11
N LEU A 200 10.53 -20.38 -3.92
CA LEU A 200 11.51 -19.30 -3.75
C LEU A 200 12.86 -19.68 -4.38
N THR A 201 13.25 -20.96 -4.31
CA THR A 201 14.49 -21.47 -4.91
C THR A 201 14.42 -21.48 -6.43
N ASP A 202 13.30 -21.90 -7.02
CA ASP A 202 13.11 -21.90 -8.46
C ASP A 202 13.12 -20.47 -9.04
N ILE A 203 12.43 -19.55 -8.36
CA ILE A 203 12.40 -18.13 -8.72
C ILE A 203 13.80 -17.51 -8.65
N GLU A 204 14.54 -17.73 -7.56
CA GLU A 204 15.94 -17.27 -7.43
C GLU A 204 16.81 -17.83 -8.56
N SER A 205 16.69 -19.13 -8.82
CA SER A 205 17.48 -19.80 -9.86
C SER A 205 17.21 -19.22 -11.25
N TYR A 206 15.94 -18.96 -11.56
CA TYR A 206 15.53 -18.33 -12.82
C TYR A 206 16.10 -16.92 -12.96
N LEU A 207 15.95 -16.07 -11.94
CA LEU A 207 16.40 -14.68 -11.99
C LEU A 207 17.93 -14.59 -12.12
N VAL A 208 18.68 -15.42 -11.38
CA VAL A 208 20.15 -15.47 -11.47
C VAL A 208 20.64 -15.87 -12.86
N ARG A 209 19.93 -16.78 -13.56
CA ARG A 209 20.33 -17.21 -14.92
C ARG A 209 20.00 -16.19 -16.01
N ARG A 210 19.12 -15.21 -15.74
CA ARG A 210 18.62 -14.25 -16.74
C ARG A 210 19.29 -12.88 -16.64
N MET A 211 20.06 -12.63 -15.58
CA MET A 211 20.97 -11.50 -15.47
C MET A 211 22.29 -11.79 -16.19
#